data_AF-A0A973HJQ8-F1
#
_entry.id   AF-A0A973HJQ8-F1
#
_cell.length_a   1.000
_cell.length_b   1.000
_cell.length_c   1.000
_cell.angle_alpha   90.00
_cell.angle_beta   90.00
_cell.angle_gamma   90.00
#
_symmetry.space_group_name_H-M   'P 1'
#
loop_
_entity.id
_entity.type
_entity.pdbx_description
1 polymer ?
#
loop_
_entity_poly.entity_id
_entity_poly.type
_entity_poly.pdbx_seq_one_letter_code
_entity_poly.pdbx_strand_id
1 'polypeptide(L)'
;MFTSILAALGLDLQAIIATLIPNHHPVKIKGVRMYNHKSIRIQYQKDIWKYLLGQNSFHGVDLREFGIIATVLKIKFNVESNLSLMNLVQSIEDSNLSSIDKAKYTSVAGLLFAMKEGVTYKFAELKFNCQHCNSTVNGEHTCKSSRYVCSGCGAKVGLNKANYWPMGTLALSDVSYARVYCHERIDALWGKYEITRNAAYAEVARLLGIPRPLCHIGLIESLHEAGRFIAATDSLRLTLDEKNANC
;
A
#
# COMPACT_ATOMS: atom_id res chain seq x y z
N MET A 1 5.29 -4.96 -4.26
CA MET A 1 4.22 -5.29 -3.31
C MET A 1 3.32 -6.39 -3.84
N PHE A 2 2.57 -6.21 -4.94
CA PHE A 2 1.67 -7.26 -5.43
C PHE A 2 2.35 -8.60 -5.76
N THR A 3 3.35 -8.58 -6.64
CA THR A 3 4.01 -9.80 -7.12
C THR A 3 4.75 -10.55 -6.02
N SER A 4 5.40 -9.82 -5.10
CA SER A 4 6.11 -10.39 -3.95
C SER A 4 5.16 -11.02 -2.92
N ILE A 5 3.99 -10.39 -2.67
CA ILE A 5 2.97 -10.93 -1.77
C ILE A 5 2.31 -12.18 -2.38
N LEU A 6 2.01 -12.15 -3.68
CA LEU A 6 1.43 -13.32 -4.37
C LEU A 6 2.40 -14.50 -4.37
N ALA A 7 3.68 -14.26 -4.63
CA ALA A 7 4.72 -15.28 -4.55
C ALA A 7 4.87 -15.84 -3.12
N ALA A 8 4.91 -14.99 -2.09
CA ALA A 8 4.95 -15.41 -0.69
C ALA A 8 3.71 -16.23 -0.28
N LEU A 9 2.60 -16.02 -0.98
CA LEU A 9 1.37 -16.77 -0.80
C LEU A 9 1.23 -18.00 -1.73
N GLY A 10 2.22 -18.28 -2.59
CA GLY A 10 2.13 -19.38 -3.55
C GLY A 10 1.00 -19.21 -4.57
N LEU A 11 0.58 -17.98 -4.83
CA LEU A 11 -0.51 -17.65 -5.74
C LEU A 11 0.02 -17.20 -7.09
N ASP A 12 -0.55 -17.75 -8.16
CA ASP A 12 -0.28 -17.31 -9.53
C ASP A 12 -0.96 -15.96 -9.80
N LEU A 13 -0.16 -14.98 -10.22
CA LEU A 13 -0.63 -13.66 -10.63
C LEU A 13 -1.66 -13.75 -11.76
N GLN A 14 -1.51 -14.67 -12.71
CA GLN A 14 -2.44 -14.84 -13.83
C GLN A 14 -3.81 -15.36 -13.36
N ALA A 15 -3.83 -16.32 -12.43
CA ALA A 15 -5.06 -16.82 -11.82
C ALA A 15 -5.83 -15.73 -11.03
N ILE A 16 -5.10 -14.85 -10.35
CA ILE A 16 -5.68 -13.71 -9.62
C ILE A 16 -6.21 -12.64 -10.59
N ILE A 17 -5.45 -12.32 -11.64
CA ILE A 17 -5.90 -11.40 -12.69
C ILE A 17 -7.19 -11.92 -13.35
N ALA A 18 -7.27 -13.23 -13.66
CA ALA A 18 -8.48 -13.84 -14.22
C ALA A 18 -9.70 -13.72 -13.28
N THR A 19 -9.49 -13.77 -11.96
CA THR A 19 -10.56 -13.63 -10.96
C THR A 19 -10.95 -12.15 -10.70
N LEU A 20 -10.01 -11.22 -10.88
CA LEU A 20 -10.18 -9.78 -10.69
C LEU A 20 -10.85 -9.05 -11.88
N ILE A 21 -10.98 -9.71 -13.03
CA ILE A 21 -11.58 -9.17 -14.25
C ILE A 21 -12.79 -10.02 -14.72
N PRO A 22 -13.88 -10.19 -13.94
CA PRO A 22 -15.10 -10.75 -14.49
C PRO A 22 -15.91 -9.60 -15.12
N ASN A 23 -15.90 -9.54 -16.46
CA ASN A 23 -16.82 -8.81 -17.34
C ASN A 23 -17.04 -7.30 -17.07
N HIS A 24 -16.52 -6.48 -18.00
CA HIS A 24 -16.68 -5.03 -18.01
C HIS A 24 -18.12 -4.57 -18.29
N HIS A 25 -18.76 -3.88 -17.34
CA HIS A 25 -19.75 -2.84 -17.65
C HIS A 25 -19.45 -1.53 -16.89
N PRO A 26 -19.35 -0.38 -17.60
CA PRO A 26 -19.15 0.91 -16.97
C PRO A 26 -20.45 1.38 -16.29
N VAL A 27 -20.34 1.76 -15.01
CA VAL A 27 -21.43 2.47 -14.29
C VAL A 27 -20.93 3.88 -14.06
N LYS A 28 -21.59 4.89 -14.67
CA LYS A 28 -21.39 6.31 -14.37
C LYS A 28 -22.08 6.62 -13.03
N ILE A 29 -21.36 7.16 -12.06
CA ILE A 29 -21.96 7.74 -10.83
C ILE A 29 -21.40 9.15 -10.67
N LYS A 30 -22.29 10.13 -10.54
CA LYS A 30 -21.98 11.57 -10.43
C LYS A 30 -21.39 11.88 -9.04
N GLY A 31 -20.37 12.74 -9.00
CA GLY A 31 -20.19 13.68 -7.88
C GLY A 31 -18.99 13.53 -6.93
N VAL A 32 -18.14 12.49 -7.01
CA VAL A 32 -16.97 12.38 -6.10
C VAL A 32 -15.72 11.92 -6.83
N ARG A 33 -14.59 12.62 -6.64
CA ARG A 33 -13.27 12.22 -7.16
C ARG A 33 -12.79 10.95 -6.45
N MET A 34 -13.09 9.79 -7.05
CA MET A 34 -12.32 8.57 -6.80
C MET A 34 -10.91 8.79 -7.36
N TYR A 35 -9.85 8.39 -6.64
CA TYR A 35 -8.54 8.16 -7.25
C TYR A 35 -8.66 6.93 -8.17
N ASN A 36 -9.25 7.18 -9.33
CA ASN A 36 -9.64 6.21 -10.32
C ASN A 36 -8.42 5.89 -11.18
N HIS A 37 -7.57 4.99 -10.71
CA HIS A 37 -6.62 4.35 -11.61
C HIS A 37 -7.41 3.30 -12.41
N LYS A 38 -7.67 3.62 -13.68
CA LYS A 38 -8.63 3.01 -14.63
C LYS A 38 -8.55 1.48 -14.89
N SER A 39 -7.81 0.65 -14.15
CA SER A 39 -7.46 -0.68 -14.65
C SER A 39 -7.97 -1.92 -13.90
N ILE A 40 -8.49 -1.85 -12.67
CA ILE A 40 -9.08 -3.05 -12.01
C ILE A 40 -10.22 -2.62 -11.08
N ARG A 41 -11.45 -3.08 -11.36
CA ARG A 41 -12.63 -2.80 -10.53
C ARG A 41 -12.91 -4.03 -9.66
N ILE A 42 -12.34 -4.04 -8.47
CA ILE A 42 -12.44 -5.19 -7.56
C ILE A 42 -13.80 -5.16 -6.87
N GLN A 43 -14.56 -6.27 -6.93
CA GLN A 43 -15.90 -6.35 -6.33
C GLN A 43 -15.88 -5.90 -4.85
N TYR A 44 -14.95 -6.43 -4.06
CA TYR A 44 -14.78 -6.05 -2.65
C TYR A 44 -14.49 -4.58 -2.42
N GLN A 45 -13.83 -3.89 -3.36
CA GLN A 45 -13.56 -2.45 -3.22
C GLN A 45 -14.88 -1.66 -3.11
N LYS A 46 -15.89 -2.03 -3.89
CA LYS A 46 -17.21 -1.36 -3.85
C LYS A 46 -17.98 -1.69 -2.58
N ASP A 47 -17.93 -2.96 -2.16
CA ASP A 47 -18.71 -3.43 -1.02
C ASP A 47 -18.14 -2.88 0.30
N ILE A 48 -16.81 -2.89 0.44
CA ILE A 48 -16.11 -2.24 1.56
C ILE A 48 -16.40 -0.74 1.59
N TRP A 49 -16.37 -0.08 0.42
CA TRP A 49 -16.68 1.35 0.34
C TRP A 49 -18.08 1.68 0.84
N LYS A 50 -19.11 0.96 0.36
CA LYS A 50 -20.49 1.18 0.78
C LYS A 50 -20.67 0.97 2.29
N TYR A 51 -20.05 -0.08 2.83
CA TYR A 51 -20.11 -0.40 4.25
C TYR A 51 -19.45 0.68 5.11
N LEU A 52 -18.22 1.11 4.77
CA LEU A 52 -17.50 2.15 5.52
C LEU A 52 -18.16 3.53 5.40
N LEU A 53 -18.76 3.84 4.25
CA LEU A 53 -19.56 5.06 4.08
C LEU A 53 -20.76 5.10 5.01
N GLY A 54 -21.47 3.98 5.17
CA GLY A 54 -22.58 3.88 6.12
C GLY A 54 -22.18 4.13 7.58
N GLN A 55 -20.87 4.06 7.89
CA GLN A 55 -20.32 4.23 9.23
C GLN A 55 -19.58 5.57 9.43
N ASN A 56 -19.62 6.50 8.47
CA ASN A 56 -18.85 7.75 8.49
C ASN A 56 -17.32 7.59 8.72
N SER A 57 -16.77 6.40 8.50
CA SER A 57 -15.40 6.02 8.88
C SER A 57 -14.42 6.05 7.69
N PHE A 58 -14.61 6.97 6.74
CA PHE A 58 -14.11 6.80 5.36
C PHE A 58 -12.99 7.75 4.91
N HIS A 59 -12.72 8.85 5.62
CA HIS A 59 -11.80 9.87 5.11
C HIS A 59 -10.34 9.40 5.12
N GLY A 60 -9.77 9.12 3.93
CA GLY A 60 -8.33 8.87 3.75
C GLY A 60 -7.91 7.40 3.65
N VAL A 61 -8.85 6.45 3.50
CA VAL A 61 -8.54 5.02 3.36
C VAL A 61 -8.24 4.65 1.90
N ASP A 62 -7.13 3.96 1.64
CA ASP A 62 -6.85 3.39 0.32
C ASP A 62 -7.65 2.09 0.11
N LEU A 63 -8.87 2.24 -0.40
CA LEU A 63 -9.77 1.12 -0.69
C LEU A 63 -9.21 0.09 -1.68
N ARG A 64 -8.25 0.48 -2.52
CA ARG A 64 -7.68 -0.44 -3.51
C ARG A 64 -6.89 -1.53 -2.81
N GLU A 65 -6.05 -1.16 -1.85
CA GLU A 65 -5.27 -2.12 -1.06
C GLU A 65 -6.19 -3.07 -0.27
N PHE A 66 -7.26 -2.53 0.32
CA PHE A 66 -8.30 -3.32 1.00
C PHE A 66 -8.99 -4.33 0.08
N GLY A 67 -9.47 -3.88 -1.09
CA GLY A 67 -10.16 -4.76 -2.04
C GLY A 67 -9.25 -5.89 -2.53
N ILE A 68 -7.96 -5.60 -2.69
CA ILE A 68 -6.94 -6.56 -3.09
C ILE A 68 -6.78 -7.63 -2.03
N ILE A 69 -6.55 -7.22 -0.78
CA ILE A 69 -6.35 -8.15 0.32
C ILE A 69 -7.61 -8.98 0.51
N ALA A 70 -8.80 -8.38 0.42
CA ALA A 70 -10.08 -9.09 0.48
C ALA A 70 -10.21 -10.16 -0.63
N THR A 71 -9.80 -9.86 -1.87
CA THR A 71 -9.78 -10.86 -2.93
C THR A 71 -8.80 -11.99 -2.64
N VAL A 72 -7.60 -11.68 -2.16
CA VAL A 72 -6.61 -12.71 -1.82
C VAL A 72 -7.14 -13.58 -0.68
N LEU A 73 -7.74 -12.97 0.34
CA LEU A 73 -8.39 -13.68 1.43
C LEU A 73 -9.44 -14.65 0.91
N LYS A 74 -10.32 -14.20 0.01
CA LYS A 74 -11.32 -15.06 -0.65
C LYS A 74 -10.67 -16.23 -1.39
N ILE A 75 -9.72 -15.96 -2.28
CA ILE A 75 -9.14 -16.98 -3.18
C ILE A 75 -8.31 -18.00 -2.39
N LYS A 76 -7.43 -17.53 -1.51
CA LYS A 76 -6.44 -18.38 -0.85
C LYS A 76 -6.98 -19.06 0.40
N PHE A 77 -7.80 -18.37 1.17
CA PHE A 77 -8.25 -18.84 2.48
C PHE A 77 -9.74 -19.18 2.50
N ASN A 78 -10.39 -19.18 1.33
CA ASN A 78 -11.79 -19.56 1.14
C ASN A 78 -12.76 -18.89 2.12
N VAL A 79 -12.61 -17.58 2.34
CA VAL A 79 -13.34 -16.85 3.40
C VAL A 79 -14.88 -16.86 3.25
N GLU A 80 -15.40 -17.24 2.08
CA GLU A 80 -16.85 -17.43 1.88
C GLU A 80 -17.36 -18.75 2.51
N SER A 81 -16.50 -19.74 2.76
CA SER A 81 -16.91 -21.03 3.32
C SER A 81 -16.84 -21.04 4.85
N ASN A 82 -17.84 -20.49 5.55
CA ASN A 82 -18.10 -20.69 7.00
C ASN A 82 -16.89 -20.66 7.98
N LEU A 83 -15.75 -20.11 7.57
CA LEU A 83 -14.54 -20.14 8.38
C LEU A 83 -14.74 -19.14 9.51
N SER A 84 -14.53 -19.59 10.75
CA SER A 84 -14.52 -18.66 11.87
C SER A 84 -13.38 -17.65 11.67
N LEU A 85 -13.57 -16.41 12.16
CA LEU A 85 -12.51 -15.40 12.12
C LEU A 85 -11.21 -15.94 12.74
N MET A 86 -11.32 -16.74 13.81
CA MET A 86 -10.16 -17.36 14.48
C MET A 86 -9.36 -18.28 13.54
N ASN A 87 -10.02 -19.15 12.79
CA ASN A 87 -9.35 -20.07 11.87
C ASN A 87 -8.68 -19.32 10.71
N LEU A 88 -9.31 -18.24 10.24
CA LEU A 88 -8.74 -17.39 9.20
C LEU A 88 -7.50 -16.66 9.69
N VAL A 89 -7.56 -16.08 10.89
CA VAL A 89 -6.42 -15.40 11.52
C VAL A 89 -5.26 -16.36 11.72
N GLN A 90 -5.53 -17.58 12.22
CA GLN A 90 -4.47 -18.60 12.36
C GLN A 90 -3.83 -18.94 11.01
N SER A 91 -4.62 -19.08 9.95
CA SER A 91 -4.10 -19.36 8.60
C SER A 91 -3.23 -18.22 8.05
N ILE A 92 -3.54 -16.97 8.40
CA ILE A 92 -2.73 -15.80 8.07
C ILE A 92 -1.41 -15.84 8.86
N GLU A 93 -1.47 -16.16 10.15
CA GLU A 93 -0.29 -16.26 11.01
C GLU A 93 0.66 -17.38 10.58
N ASP A 94 0.13 -18.51 10.11
CA ASP A 94 0.92 -19.64 9.62
C ASP A 94 1.52 -19.41 8.21
N SER A 95 1.14 -18.32 7.54
CA SER A 95 1.63 -17.99 6.19
C SER A 95 3.03 -17.37 6.20
N ASN A 96 3.71 -17.41 5.04
CA ASN A 96 5.02 -16.78 4.83
C ASN A 96 4.96 -15.26 4.56
N LEU A 97 3.85 -14.61 4.92
CA LEU A 97 3.72 -13.16 4.82
C LEU A 97 4.66 -12.44 5.80
N SER A 98 5.04 -11.21 5.44
CA SER A 98 5.73 -10.32 6.39
C SER A 98 4.82 -10.01 7.58
N SER A 99 5.40 -9.67 8.75
CA SER A 99 4.59 -9.34 9.92
C SER A 99 3.65 -8.16 9.70
N ILE A 100 4.06 -7.16 8.89
CA ILE A 100 3.20 -6.04 8.47
C ILE A 100 2.04 -6.55 7.60
N ASP A 101 2.32 -7.40 6.63
CA ASP A 101 1.28 -7.93 5.74
C ASP A 101 0.30 -8.81 6.53
N LYS A 102 0.77 -9.67 7.45
CA LYS A 102 -0.11 -10.43 8.36
C LYS A 102 -1.06 -9.51 9.11
N ALA A 103 -0.54 -8.43 9.71
CA ALA A 103 -1.37 -7.48 10.43
C ALA A 103 -2.41 -6.77 9.53
N LYS A 104 -2.05 -6.41 8.30
CA LYS A 104 -3.00 -5.84 7.32
C LYS A 104 -4.06 -6.86 6.91
N TYR A 105 -3.66 -8.10 6.63
CA TYR A 105 -4.57 -9.18 6.26
C TYR A 105 -5.56 -9.50 7.38
N THR A 106 -5.08 -9.59 8.61
CA THR A 106 -5.91 -9.75 9.81
C THR A 106 -6.89 -8.59 9.99
N SER A 107 -6.47 -7.35 9.73
CA SER A 107 -7.35 -6.18 9.75
C SER A 107 -8.47 -6.27 8.70
N VAL A 108 -8.14 -6.66 7.45
CA VAL A 108 -9.16 -6.83 6.40
C VAL A 108 -10.07 -8.02 6.69
N ALA A 109 -9.55 -9.12 7.24
CA ALA A 109 -10.36 -10.26 7.67
C ALA A 109 -11.40 -9.85 8.72
N GLY A 110 -10.99 -9.08 9.74
CA GLY A 110 -11.91 -8.53 10.74
C GLY A 110 -12.96 -7.60 10.13
N LEU A 111 -12.58 -6.76 9.15
CA LEU A 111 -13.51 -5.91 8.43
C LEU A 111 -14.55 -6.74 7.65
N LEU A 112 -14.12 -7.75 6.90
CA LEU A 112 -15.02 -8.63 6.14
C LEU A 112 -15.98 -9.40 7.07
N PHE A 113 -15.49 -9.83 8.22
CA PHE A 113 -16.34 -10.47 9.23
C PHE A 113 -17.37 -9.48 9.79
N ALA A 114 -16.96 -8.27 10.16
CA ALA A 114 -17.87 -7.23 10.63
C ALA A 114 -18.93 -6.85 9.58
N MET A 115 -18.55 -6.84 8.30
CA MET A 115 -19.48 -6.67 7.17
C MET A 115 -20.50 -7.81 7.09
N LYS A 116 -20.06 -9.06 7.23
CA LYS A 116 -20.93 -10.24 7.20
C LYS A 116 -21.94 -10.24 8.35
N GLU A 117 -21.48 -9.91 9.55
CA GLU A 117 -22.32 -9.87 10.76
C GLU A 117 -23.15 -8.58 10.89
N GLY A 118 -22.98 -7.61 9.98
CA GLY A 118 -23.70 -6.34 10.02
C GLY A 118 -23.38 -5.46 11.22
N VAL A 119 -22.25 -5.69 11.89
CA VAL A 119 -21.79 -4.90 13.04
C VAL A 119 -20.93 -3.72 12.60
N THR A 120 -20.65 -2.76 13.49
CA THR A 120 -19.73 -1.65 13.18
C THR A 120 -18.28 -2.10 13.24
N TYR A 121 -17.46 -1.70 12.27
CA TYR A 121 -16.02 -1.97 12.29
C TYR A 121 -15.25 -0.71 12.69
N LYS A 122 -14.31 -0.86 13.63
CA LYS A 122 -13.43 0.24 14.06
C LYS A 122 -11.98 -0.09 13.71
N PHE A 123 -11.35 0.80 12.94
CA PHE A 123 -9.92 0.71 12.70
C PHE A 123 -9.14 0.92 14.00
N ALA A 124 -8.11 0.11 14.20
CA ALA A 124 -7.21 0.18 15.34
C ALA A 124 -5.76 0.07 14.86
N GLU A 125 -4.83 0.50 15.70
CA GLU A 125 -3.40 0.30 15.45
C GLU A 125 -3.06 -1.17 15.20
N LEU A 126 -2.26 -1.40 14.17
CA LEU A 126 -1.80 -2.71 13.81
C LEU A 126 -0.71 -3.18 14.78
N LYS A 127 -0.72 -4.48 15.08
CA LYS A 127 0.32 -5.14 15.87
C LYS A 127 1.18 -5.98 14.93
N PHE A 128 2.48 -5.69 14.89
CA PHE A 128 3.45 -6.39 14.07
C PHE A 128 4.86 -6.25 14.65
N ASN A 129 5.75 -7.14 14.24
CA ASN A 129 7.14 -7.16 14.63
C ASN A 129 8.01 -6.46 13.58
N CYS A 130 9.15 -5.95 14.02
CA CYS A 130 10.11 -5.29 13.17
C CYS A 130 10.75 -6.27 12.18
N GLN A 131 10.78 -5.93 10.90
CA GLN A 131 11.45 -6.75 9.87
C GLN A 131 12.98 -6.82 10.05
N HIS A 132 13.59 -5.90 10.80
CA HIS A 132 15.04 -5.80 10.96
C HIS A 132 15.57 -6.53 12.20
N CYS A 133 14.81 -6.55 13.30
CA CYS A 133 15.28 -7.12 14.57
C CYS A 133 14.21 -7.93 15.32
N ASN A 134 13.03 -8.14 14.71
CA ASN A 134 11.90 -8.88 15.25
C ASN A 134 11.32 -8.36 16.58
N SER A 135 11.79 -7.21 17.10
CA SER A 135 11.23 -6.57 18.29
C SER A 135 9.84 -5.98 18.01
N THR A 136 9.11 -5.72 19.10
CA THR A 136 7.78 -5.09 19.04
C THR A 136 7.83 -3.69 18.43
N VAL A 137 6.81 -3.38 17.63
CA VAL A 137 6.62 -2.07 17.01
C VAL A 137 5.40 -1.40 17.64
N ASN A 138 5.55 -0.14 18.04
CA ASN A 138 4.52 0.63 18.73
C ASN A 138 4.09 1.84 17.88
N GLY A 139 2.81 2.21 17.96
CA GLY A 139 2.32 3.47 17.42
C GLY A 139 2.76 4.64 18.29
N GLU A 140 3.34 5.67 17.67
CA GLU A 140 3.65 6.95 18.28
C GLU A 140 2.85 8.05 17.59
N HIS A 141 2.13 8.82 18.41
CA HIS A 141 1.24 9.88 17.94
C HIS A 141 1.67 11.21 18.54
N THR A 142 2.07 12.14 17.68
CA THR A 142 2.35 13.54 18.07
C THR A 142 1.39 14.47 17.34
N CYS A 143 1.31 15.72 17.78
CA CYS A 143 0.54 16.75 17.08
C CYS A 143 1.00 16.98 15.63
N LYS A 144 2.26 16.64 15.32
CA LYS A 144 2.88 16.85 14.00
C LYS A 144 2.85 15.61 13.11
N SER A 145 2.95 14.40 13.68
CA SER A 145 3.10 13.16 12.91
C SER A 145 2.60 11.94 13.66
N SER A 146 2.10 10.95 12.93
CA SER A 146 1.83 9.62 13.47
C SER A 146 2.67 8.58 12.74
N ARG A 147 3.32 7.69 13.48
CA ARG A 147 4.27 6.71 12.95
C ARG A 147 4.34 5.48 13.84
N TYR A 148 4.73 4.37 13.25
CA TYR A 148 5.17 3.19 13.99
C TYR A 148 6.67 3.28 14.23
N VAL A 149 7.13 2.90 15.42
CA VAL A 149 8.54 2.88 15.84
C VAL A 149 8.87 1.56 16.50
N CYS A 150 9.95 0.93 16.06
CA CYS A 150 10.49 -0.28 16.65
C CYS A 150 11.24 0.04 17.95
N SER A 151 10.92 -0.67 19.03
CA SER A 151 11.61 -0.49 20.33
C SER A 151 13.05 -1.02 20.36
N GLY A 152 13.39 -1.99 19.50
CA GLY A 152 14.73 -2.59 19.43
C GLY A 152 15.74 -1.76 18.62
N CYS A 153 15.49 -1.59 17.32
CA CYS A 153 16.43 -0.92 16.40
C CYS A 153 16.07 0.54 16.07
N GLY A 154 14.96 1.08 16.58
CA GLY A 154 14.52 2.44 16.28
C GLY A 154 14.01 2.66 14.84
N ALA A 155 13.92 1.59 14.02
CA ALA A 155 13.34 1.69 12.68
C ALA A 155 11.90 2.21 12.76
N LYS A 156 11.49 3.02 11.77
CA LYS A 156 10.20 3.73 11.81
C LYS A 156 9.52 3.77 10.45
N VAL A 157 8.19 3.90 10.47
CA VAL A 157 7.37 4.10 9.27
C VAL A 157 6.17 4.98 9.60
N GLY A 158 5.82 5.91 8.71
CA GLY A 158 4.61 6.72 8.87
C GLY A 158 3.35 5.86 8.85
N LEU A 159 2.30 6.27 9.57
CA LEU A 159 1.00 5.60 9.52
C LEU A 159 -0.09 6.53 8.99
N ASN A 160 -1.04 5.94 8.28
CA ASN A 160 -2.23 6.64 7.81
C ASN A 160 -3.22 6.78 8.97
N LYS A 161 -3.56 8.03 9.34
CA LYS A 161 -4.44 8.33 10.48
C LYS A 161 -5.88 7.79 10.32
N ALA A 162 -6.31 7.49 9.09
CA ALA A 162 -7.65 7.02 8.80
C ALA A 162 -7.86 5.54 9.17
N ASN A 163 -6.86 4.70 8.90
CA ASN A 163 -6.95 3.25 9.05
C ASN A 163 -5.82 2.64 9.89
N TYR A 164 -4.90 3.47 10.39
CA TYR A 164 -3.69 3.09 11.11
C TYR A 164 -2.73 2.18 10.33
N TRP A 165 -2.83 2.11 9.00
CA TRP A 165 -1.92 1.28 8.22
C TRP A 165 -0.58 1.95 8.01
N PRO A 166 0.54 1.21 8.05
CA PRO A 166 1.85 1.74 7.72
C PRO A 166 1.91 2.11 6.22
N MET A 167 2.48 3.28 5.93
CA MET A 167 2.60 3.86 4.58
C MET A 167 3.80 3.31 3.79
N GLY A 168 4.39 2.19 4.22
CA GLY A 168 5.59 1.59 3.66
C GLY A 168 6.16 0.51 4.58
N THR A 169 7.45 0.21 4.41
CA THR A 169 8.20 -0.67 5.33
C THR A 169 8.92 0.15 6.42
N LEU A 170 9.29 -0.51 7.52
CA LEU A 170 10.11 0.10 8.57
C LEU A 170 11.48 0.47 8.00
N ALA A 171 11.90 1.72 8.20
CA ALA A 171 13.20 2.22 7.75
C ALA A 171 14.09 2.54 8.96
N LEU A 172 15.34 2.10 8.90
CA LEU A 172 16.40 2.58 9.79
C LEU A 172 16.66 4.08 9.56
N SER A 173 17.39 4.73 10.47
CA SER A 173 17.57 6.19 10.46
C SER A 173 18.16 6.72 9.16
N ASP A 174 19.17 6.04 8.62
CA ASP A 174 19.86 6.35 7.37
C ASP A 174 18.93 6.20 6.15
N VAL A 175 18.22 5.07 6.04
CA VAL A 175 17.24 4.81 4.98
C VAL A 175 16.07 5.77 5.09
N SER A 176 15.62 6.09 6.31
CA SER A 176 14.57 7.08 6.55
C SER A 176 14.96 8.46 6.04
N TYR A 177 16.22 8.89 6.26
CA TYR A 177 16.73 10.15 5.74
C TYR A 177 16.82 10.12 4.22
N ALA A 178 17.34 9.02 3.66
CA ALA A 178 17.43 8.83 2.22
C ALA A 178 16.05 8.86 1.54
N ARG A 179 15.01 8.27 2.15
CA ARG A 179 13.62 8.33 1.65
C ARG A 179 13.07 9.77 1.62
N VAL A 180 13.35 10.57 2.65
CA VAL A 180 12.98 12.00 2.66
C VAL A 180 13.65 12.72 1.50
N TYR A 181 14.95 12.47 1.30
CA TYR A 181 15.68 13.07 0.20
C TYR A 181 15.16 12.64 -1.18
N CYS A 182 14.84 11.35 -1.37
CA CYS A 182 14.20 10.87 -2.59
C CYS A 182 12.86 11.58 -2.84
N HIS A 183 12.08 11.84 -1.78
CA HIS A 183 10.83 12.61 -1.89
C HIS A 183 11.09 14.03 -2.36
N GLU A 184 12.00 14.76 -1.72
CA GLU A 184 12.34 16.13 -2.13
C GLU A 184 12.75 16.20 -3.60
N ARG A 185 13.57 15.24 -4.07
CA ARG A 185 14.04 15.20 -5.46
C ARG A 185 12.91 14.96 -6.46
N ILE A 186 12.03 13.98 -6.22
CA ILE A 186 10.96 13.68 -7.17
C ILE A 186 9.82 14.72 -7.10
N ASP A 187 9.54 15.25 -5.90
CA ASP A 187 8.52 16.26 -5.68
C ASP A 187 8.88 17.58 -6.41
N ALA A 188 10.17 17.90 -6.51
CA ALA A 188 10.66 19.03 -7.31
C ALA A 188 10.34 18.90 -8.81
N LEU A 189 10.15 17.68 -9.34
CA LEU A 189 9.90 17.49 -10.77
C LEU A 189 8.47 17.91 -11.17
N TRP A 190 7.44 17.49 -10.43
CA TRP A 190 6.07 17.86 -10.81
C TRP A 190 5.70 19.29 -10.40
N GLY A 191 6.43 19.88 -9.45
CA GLY A 191 6.24 21.29 -9.11
C GLY A 191 6.77 22.25 -10.19
N LYS A 192 7.81 21.85 -10.93
CA LYS A 192 8.54 22.71 -11.86
C LYS A 192 8.27 22.42 -13.35
N TYR A 193 8.02 21.17 -13.74
CA TYR A 193 8.04 20.75 -15.15
C TYR A 193 6.67 20.38 -15.73
N GLU A 194 5.56 20.85 -15.15
CA GLU A 194 4.17 20.53 -15.53
C GLU A 194 3.84 19.02 -15.67
N ILE A 195 4.73 18.13 -15.24
CA ILE A 195 4.47 16.70 -15.21
C ILE A 195 3.64 16.36 -13.98
N THR A 196 2.74 15.38 -14.08
CA THR A 196 2.02 14.90 -12.89
C THR A 196 2.96 14.04 -12.02
N ARG A 197 2.71 13.99 -10.70
CA ARG A 197 3.36 13.04 -9.79
C ARG A 197 3.36 11.61 -10.34
N ASN A 198 2.22 11.17 -10.88
CA ASN A 198 2.10 9.83 -11.47
C ASN A 198 3.01 9.61 -12.67
N ALA A 199 3.17 10.63 -13.53
CA ALA A 199 4.07 10.58 -14.68
C ALA A 199 5.54 10.53 -14.22
N ALA A 200 5.92 11.33 -13.23
CA ALA A 200 7.26 11.31 -12.66
C ALA A 200 7.63 9.91 -12.15
N TYR A 201 6.77 9.28 -11.33
CA TYR A 201 6.99 7.92 -10.84
C TYR A 201 7.00 6.87 -11.96
N ALA A 202 6.21 7.05 -13.03
CA ALA A 202 6.21 6.12 -14.16
C ALA A 202 7.55 6.14 -14.89
N GLU A 203 8.11 7.34 -15.09
CA GLU A 203 9.36 7.51 -15.82
C GLU A 203 10.58 7.11 -14.97
N VAL A 204 10.60 7.45 -13.69
CA VAL A 204 11.64 6.95 -12.76
C VAL A 204 11.61 5.41 -12.69
N ALA A 205 10.43 4.79 -12.64
CA ALA A 205 10.32 3.34 -12.66
C ALA A 205 10.89 2.72 -13.96
N ARG A 206 10.62 3.37 -15.10
CA ARG A 206 11.18 2.99 -16.41
C ARG A 206 12.70 3.04 -16.41
N LEU A 207 13.28 4.14 -15.90
CA LEU A 207 14.73 4.32 -15.81
C LEU A 207 15.40 3.33 -14.84
N LEU A 208 14.71 2.94 -13.76
CA LEU A 208 15.18 1.92 -12.82
C LEU A 208 15.03 0.48 -13.35
N GLY A 209 14.27 0.28 -14.44
CA GLY A 209 13.97 -1.04 -14.99
C GLY A 209 13.02 -1.86 -14.10
N ILE A 210 12.16 -1.21 -13.30
CA ILE A 210 11.25 -1.89 -12.36
C ILE A 210 9.79 -1.56 -12.68
N PRO A 211 8.84 -2.47 -12.33
CA PRO A 211 7.43 -2.14 -12.38
C PRO A 211 7.10 -0.92 -11.51
N ARG A 212 6.28 0.00 -12.02
CA ARG A 212 5.86 1.21 -11.30
C ARG A 212 5.41 0.99 -9.84
N PRO A 213 4.64 -0.06 -9.49
CA PRO A 213 4.26 -0.30 -8.09
C PRO A 213 5.44 -0.61 -7.15
N LEU A 214 6.60 -1.02 -7.68
CA LEU A 214 7.82 -1.25 -6.90
C LEU A 214 8.67 0.03 -6.77
N CYS A 215 8.38 1.06 -7.56
CA CYS A 215 9.08 2.35 -7.53
C CYS A 215 8.63 3.27 -6.38
N HIS A 216 7.81 2.77 -5.44
CA HIS A 216 7.35 3.59 -4.33
C HIS A 216 8.48 3.81 -3.32
N ILE A 217 8.80 5.07 -3.00
CA ILE A 217 9.85 5.44 -2.04
C ILE A 217 9.69 4.74 -0.68
N GLY A 218 8.46 4.48 -0.23
CA GLY A 218 8.19 3.73 1.01
C GLY A 218 8.66 2.27 1.00
N LEU A 219 9.13 1.76 -0.14
CA LEU A 219 9.70 0.41 -0.32
C LEU A 219 11.22 0.38 -0.44
N ILE A 220 11.91 1.53 -0.43
CA ILE A 220 13.38 1.57 -0.50
C ILE A 220 13.95 1.04 0.81
N GLU A 221 14.70 -0.05 0.79
CA GLU A 221 15.20 -0.74 1.99
C GLU A 221 16.69 -0.48 2.26
N SER A 222 17.42 0.07 1.28
CA SER A 222 18.85 0.34 1.42
C SER A 222 19.29 1.69 0.83
N LEU A 223 20.44 2.19 1.28
CA LEU A 223 21.07 3.37 0.70
C LEU A 223 21.46 3.19 -0.77
N HIS A 224 21.80 1.96 -1.18
CA HIS A 224 22.10 1.65 -2.58
C HIS A 224 20.86 1.85 -3.46
N GLU A 225 19.70 1.34 -3.05
CA GLU A 225 18.44 1.56 -3.76
C GLU A 225 18.04 3.03 -3.80
N ALA A 226 18.25 3.77 -2.69
CA ALA A 226 18.02 5.20 -2.66
C ALA A 226 18.93 5.94 -3.66
N GLY A 227 20.22 5.60 -3.71
CA GLY A 227 21.17 6.15 -4.67
C GLY A 227 20.75 5.92 -6.12
N ARG A 228 20.30 4.71 -6.45
CA ARG A 228 19.74 4.40 -7.78
C ARG A 228 18.50 5.24 -8.09
N PHE A 229 17.59 5.37 -7.13
CA PHE A 229 16.38 6.18 -7.30
C PHE A 229 16.72 7.66 -7.56
N ILE A 230 17.67 8.21 -6.80
CA ILE A 230 18.15 9.59 -6.96
C ILE A 230 18.77 9.78 -8.34
N ALA A 231 19.65 8.87 -8.77
CA ALA A 231 20.28 8.94 -10.09
C ALA A 231 19.23 8.90 -11.21
N ALA A 232 18.24 8.01 -11.13
CA ALA A 232 17.14 7.96 -12.10
C ALA A 232 16.30 9.25 -12.11
N THR A 233 16.05 9.84 -10.94
CA THR A 233 15.31 11.10 -10.81
C THR A 233 16.10 12.28 -11.40
N ASP A 234 17.42 12.32 -11.19
CA ASP A 234 18.30 13.35 -11.75
C ASP A 234 18.43 13.21 -13.28
N SER A 235 18.53 11.99 -13.81
CA SER A 235 18.51 11.75 -15.25
C SER A 235 17.20 12.26 -15.88
N LEU A 236 16.06 12.01 -15.23
CA LEU A 236 14.78 12.55 -15.67
C LEU A 236 14.77 14.08 -15.64
N ARG A 237 15.31 14.70 -14.58
CA ARG A 237 15.42 16.17 -14.49
C ARG A 237 16.18 16.74 -15.70
N LEU A 238 17.33 16.16 -16.04
CA LEU A 238 18.15 16.61 -17.17
C LEU A 238 17.38 16.53 -18.50
N THR A 239 16.69 15.41 -18.74
CA THR A 239 15.84 15.27 -19.95
C THR A 239 14.71 16.30 -20.01
N LEU A 240 14.14 16.67 -18.86
CA LEU A 240 13.08 17.70 -18.80
C LEU A 240 13.65 19.11 -18.98
N ASP A 241 14.82 19.40 -18.41
CA ASP A 241 15.53 20.66 -18.63
C ASP A 241 15.87 20.86 -20.11
N GLU A 242 16.40 19.84 -20.79
CA GLU A 242 16.69 19.89 -22.23
C GLU A 242 15.44 20.12 -23.08
N LYS A 243 14.30 19.50 -22.72
CA LYS A 243 13.03 19.73 -23.42
C LYS A 243 12.54 21.16 -23.25
N ASN A 244 12.59 21.69 -22.04
CA ASN A 244 12.16 23.06 -21.76
C ASN A 244 13.07 24.12 -22.40
N ALA A 245 14.37 23.84 -22.57
CA ALA A 245 15.29 24.75 -23.23
C ALA A 245 15.09 24.82 -24.76
N ASN A 246 14.42 23.82 -25.35
CA ASN A 246 14.15 23.71 -26.78
C ASN A 246 12.70 24.07 -27.16
N CYS A 247 11.89 24.58 -26.21
CA CYS A 247 10.53 25.08 -26.41
C CYS A 247 10.50 26.61 -26.31
#